data_AF-A0A1Y2AJZ8-F1
#
_entry.id   AF-A0A1Y2AJZ8-F1
#
_cell.length_a   1.000
_cell.length_b   1.000
_cell.length_c   1.000
_cell.angle_alpha   90.00
_cell.angle_beta   90.00
_cell.angle_gamma   90.00
#
_symmetry.space_group_name_H-M   'P 1'
#
loop_
_entity.id
_entity.type
_entity.pdbx_description
1 polymer ?
#
loop_
_entity_poly.entity_id
_entity_poly.type
_entity_poly.pdbx_seq_one_letter_code
_entity_poly.pdbx_strand_id
1 'polypeptide(L)'
;MKLTTPLLALLAMTSVYSYTLEDRNFKRNLEDTVERIDENLDKTVDKIEQGIENQKKKANDLTNIISDNVEQFQQKQQEKKDEFLNKINYFFAPNSIDSECQKIIDEYNACFPGKLTVENYDKSCETFNTENCQKLINTSFDSYDVCKDYVSALQESLGFAIANMNVSCAKDENGEYCPISQFAKSSSTSELTDETINATCKSKSCRDKALSAFTLFNNVLLKKSKLNKRKYISEEQINQVITTLNDDKCAAQASGATTIKIGKTLLFTLGLFFYYL
;
A
#
# COMPACT_ATOMS: atom_id res chain seq x y z
N MET A 1 -21.37 35.50 -110.64
CA MET A 1 -21.38 35.23 -109.18
C MET A 1 -21.89 33.80 -108.92
N LYS A 2 -21.04 32.77 -109.03
CA LYS A 2 -21.33 31.37 -108.62
C LYS A 2 -20.01 30.61 -108.38
N LEU A 3 -19.19 31.08 -107.45
CA LEU A 3 -17.88 30.48 -107.15
C LEU A 3 -17.59 30.33 -105.65
N THR A 4 -18.63 30.41 -104.80
CA THR A 4 -18.50 30.33 -103.34
C THR A 4 -18.93 28.97 -102.78
N THR A 5 -19.78 28.22 -103.48
CA THR A 5 -20.33 26.95 -103.01
C THR A 5 -19.33 25.78 -102.91
N PRO A 6 -18.42 25.53 -103.90
CA PRO A 6 -17.49 24.41 -103.78
C PRO A 6 -16.39 24.64 -102.74
N LEU A 7 -16.04 25.90 -102.46
CA LEU A 7 -15.00 26.26 -101.50
C LEU A 7 -15.49 26.08 -100.05
N LEU A 8 -16.76 26.37 -99.78
CA LEU A 8 -17.42 26.09 -98.50
C LEU A 8 -17.56 24.59 -98.21
N ALA A 9 -17.81 23.77 -99.24
CA ALA A 9 -17.88 22.30 -99.08
C ALA A 9 -16.50 21.69 -98.74
N LEU A 10 -15.42 22.23 -99.29
CA LEU A 10 -14.05 21.74 -99.04
C LEU A 10 -13.54 22.14 -97.65
N LEU A 11 -13.90 23.32 -97.16
CA LEU A 11 -13.64 23.74 -95.78
C LEU A 11 -14.47 22.93 -94.75
N ALA A 12 -15.70 22.54 -95.10
CA ALA A 12 -16.51 21.67 -94.24
C ALA A 12 -16.00 20.21 -94.19
N MET A 13 -15.43 19.68 -95.27
CA MET A 13 -14.85 18.33 -95.25
C MET A 13 -13.53 18.26 -94.48
N THR A 14 -12.71 19.32 -94.52
CA THR A 14 -11.44 19.36 -93.76
C THR A 14 -11.67 19.54 -92.27
N SER A 15 -12.72 20.25 -91.84
CA SER A 15 -13.07 20.36 -90.42
C SER A 15 -13.63 19.04 -89.84
N VAL A 16 -14.42 18.28 -90.59
CA VAL A 16 -14.90 16.95 -90.17
C VAL A 16 -13.76 15.92 -90.10
N TYR A 17 -12.80 15.97 -91.03
CA TYR A 17 -11.63 15.08 -90.99
C TYR A 17 -10.69 15.44 -89.83
N SER A 18 -10.54 16.74 -89.50
CA SER A 18 -9.77 17.17 -88.33
C SER A 18 -10.41 16.71 -87.02
N TYR A 19 -11.74 16.82 -86.89
CA TYR A 19 -12.46 16.38 -85.69
C TYR A 19 -12.40 14.86 -85.48
N THR A 20 -12.47 14.08 -86.57
CA THR A 20 -12.40 12.60 -86.49
C THR A 20 -10.99 12.06 -86.23
N LEU A 21 -9.94 12.76 -86.64
CA LEU A 21 -8.56 12.41 -86.28
C LEU A 21 -8.23 12.77 -84.82
N GLU A 22 -8.73 13.90 -84.34
CA GLU A 22 -8.55 14.33 -82.95
C GLU A 22 -9.25 13.38 -81.96
N ASP A 23 -10.46 12.93 -82.29
CA ASP A 23 -11.22 11.93 -81.50
C ASP A 23 -10.51 10.56 -81.43
N ARG A 24 -9.93 10.09 -82.56
CA ARG A 24 -9.16 8.83 -82.57
C ARG A 24 -7.87 8.88 -81.75
N ASN A 25 -7.15 10.00 -81.81
CA ASN A 25 -5.94 10.19 -81.01
C ASN A 25 -6.27 10.34 -79.52
N PHE A 26 -7.36 11.04 -79.20
CA PHE A 26 -7.86 11.14 -77.83
C PHE A 26 -8.23 9.76 -77.27
N LYS A 27 -8.95 8.94 -78.05
CA LYS A 27 -9.34 7.59 -77.63
C LYS A 27 -8.12 6.69 -77.37
N ARG A 28 -7.11 6.68 -78.24
CA ARG A 28 -5.87 5.91 -78.03
C ARG A 28 -5.10 6.39 -76.81
N ASN A 29 -4.96 7.70 -76.63
CA ASN A 29 -4.31 8.26 -75.44
C ASN A 29 -5.08 7.91 -74.15
N LEU A 30 -6.41 7.84 -74.22
CA LEU A 30 -7.24 7.43 -73.09
C LEU A 30 -7.06 5.94 -72.78
N GLU A 31 -7.08 5.06 -73.78
CA GLU A 31 -6.83 3.63 -73.61
C GLU A 31 -5.44 3.36 -72.99
N ASP A 32 -4.38 3.99 -73.52
CA ASP A 32 -3.02 3.89 -72.97
C ASP A 32 -2.93 4.42 -71.52
N THR A 33 -3.70 5.46 -71.20
CA THR A 33 -3.71 6.03 -69.84
C THR A 33 -4.43 5.10 -68.87
N VAL A 34 -5.55 4.50 -69.30
CA VAL A 34 -6.30 3.53 -68.51
C VAL A 34 -5.45 2.29 -68.23
N GLU A 35 -4.74 1.76 -69.23
CA GLU A 35 -3.84 0.60 -69.06
C GLU A 35 -2.69 0.90 -68.07
N ARG A 36 -2.07 2.08 -68.16
CA ARG A 36 -1.05 2.49 -67.18
C ARG A 36 -1.61 2.70 -65.78
N ILE A 37 -2.85 3.15 -65.65
CA ILE A 37 -3.50 3.28 -64.33
C ILE A 37 -3.72 1.88 -63.74
N ASP A 38 -4.20 0.94 -64.54
CA ASP A 38 -4.47 -0.43 -64.12
C ASP A 38 -3.18 -1.15 -63.65
N GLU A 39 -2.11 -1.08 -64.45
CA GLU A 39 -0.81 -1.67 -64.06
C GLU A 39 -0.23 -1.05 -62.77
N ASN A 40 -0.41 0.26 -62.57
CA ASN A 40 0.06 0.93 -61.37
C ASN A 40 -0.81 0.61 -60.16
N LEU A 41 -2.11 0.38 -60.38
CA LEU A 41 -3.04 -0.05 -59.35
C LEU A 41 -2.66 -1.44 -58.85
N ASP A 42 -2.44 -2.40 -59.75
CA ASP A 42 -2.01 -3.77 -59.42
C ASP A 42 -0.68 -3.78 -58.65
N LYS A 43 0.34 -3.05 -59.12
CA LYS A 43 1.62 -2.91 -58.42
C LYS A 43 1.47 -2.28 -57.03
N THR A 44 0.47 -1.42 -56.84
CA THR A 44 0.20 -0.79 -55.54
C THR A 44 -0.52 -1.76 -54.61
N VAL A 45 -1.48 -2.53 -55.12
CA VAL A 45 -2.16 -3.60 -54.38
C VAL A 45 -1.16 -4.64 -53.90
N ASP A 46 -0.27 -5.13 -54.76
CA ASP A 46 0.76 -6.11 -54.40
C ASP A 46 1.68 -5.62 -53.27
N LYS A 47 2.09 -4.34 -53.32
CA LYS A 47 2.93 -3.74 -52.26
C LYS A 47 2.17 -3.62 -50.94
N ILE A 48 0.88 -3.31 -50.99
CA ILE A 48 0.02 -3.24 -49.79
C ILE A 48 -0.13 -4.64 -49.19
N GLU A 49 -0.41 -5.66 -50.01
CA GLU A 49 -0.54 -7.05 -49.55
C GLU A 49 0.74 -7.57 -48.91
N GLN A 50 1.90 -7.34 -49.53
CA GLN A 50 3.21 -7.67 -48.95
C GLN A 50 3.47 -6.90 -47.65
N GLY A 51 3.05 -5.63 -47.58
CA GLY A 51 3.12 -4.82 -46.36
C GLY A 51 2.30 -5.40 -45.22
N ILE A 52 1.05 -5.81 -45.51
CA ILE A 52 0.15 -6.44 -44.54
C ILE A 52 0.72 -7.77 -44.04
N GLU A 53 1.24 -8.62 -44.94
CA GLU A 53 1.77 -9.93 -44.57
C GLU A 53 3.03 -9.81 -43.69
N ASN A 54 3.90 -8.85 -43.98
CA ASN A 54 5.05 -8.54 -43.13
C ASN A 54 4.64 -8.03 -41.74
N GLN A 55 3.56 -7.23 -41.63
CA GLN A 55 3.06 -6.78 -40.34
C GLN A 55 2.40 -7.91 -39.54
N LYS A 56 1.65 -8.80 -40.19
CA LYS A 56 1.10 -10.01 -39.55
C LYS A 56 2.21 -10.90 -38.98
N LYS A 57 3.29 -11.11 -39.74
CA LYS A 57 4.45 -11.87 -39.27
C LYS A 57 5.08 -11.24 -38.02
N LYS A 58 5.32 -9.92 -38.04
CA LYS A 58 5.83 -9.19 -36.87
C LYS A 58 4.91 -9.28 -35.65
N ALA A 59 3.59 -9.22 -35.84
CA ALA A 59 2.62 -9.36 -34.77
C ALA A 59 2.64 -10.77 -34.14
N ASN A 60 2.77 -11.81 -34.97
CA ASN A 60 2.92 -13.19 -34.50
C ASN A 60 4.23 -13.40 -33.72
N ASP A 61 5.35 -12.88 -34.24
CA ASP A 61 6.64 -12.94 -33.56
C ASP A 61 6.59 -12.24 -32.19
N LEU A 62 5.94 -11.07 -32.11
CA LEU A 62 5.75 -10.35 -30.85
C LEU A 62 4.86 -11.12 -29.87
N THR A 63 3.81 -11.79 -30.36
CA THR A 63 2.90 -12.60 -29.53
C THR A 63 3.65 -13.77 -28.89
N ASN A 64 4.52 -14.44 -29.64
CA ASN A 64 5.36 -15.53 -29.13
C ASN A 64 6.33 -15.03 -28.05
N ILE A 65 7.00 -13.88 -28.28
CA ILE A 65 7.90 -13.26 -27.28
C ILE A 65 7.14 -12.90 -25.99
N ILE A 66 5.90 -12.42 -26.10
CA ILE A 66 5.07 -12.10 -24.92
C ILE A 66 4.69 -13.38 -24.18
N SER A 67 4.29 -14.45 -24.89
CA SER A 67 3.93 -15.74 -24.27
C SER A 67 5.09 -16.33 -23.47
N ASP A 68 6.29 -16.37 -24.04
CA ASP A 68 7.48 -16.91 -23.37
C ASP A 68 7.84 -16.11 -22.10
N ASN A 69 7.73 -14.78 -22.16
CA ASN A 69 8.01 -13.91 -21.01
C ASN A 69 6.95 -14.05 -19.91
N VAL A 70 5.68 -14.28 -20.27
CA VAL A 70 4.59 -14.53 -19.31
C VAL A 70 4.83 -15.86 -18.59
N GLU A 71 5.20 -16.93 -19.30
CA GLU A 71 5.53 -18.22 -18.69
C GLU A 71 6.73 -18.11 -17.73
N GLN A 72 7.82 -17.45 -18.14
CA GLN A 72 8.97 -17.24 -17.26
C GLN A 72 8.63 -16.41 -16.01
N PHE A 73 7.75 -15.41 -16.15
CA PHE A 73 7.29 -14.63 -15.00
C PHE A 73 6.43 -15.48 -14.06
N GLN A 74 5.52 -16.29 -14.59
CA GLN A 74 4.70 -17.21 -13.79
C GLN A 74 5.56 -18.25 -13.07
N GLN A 75 6.56 -18.83 -13.73
CA GLN A 75 7.48 -19.79 -13.12
C GLN A 75 8.28 -19.17 -11.98
N LYS A 76 8.84 -17.95 -12.17
CA LYS A 76 9.55 -17.23 -11.09
C LYS A 76 8.64 -16.87 -9.92
N GLN A 77 7.36 -16.60 -10.16
CA GLN A 77 6.39 -16.37 -9.08
C GLN A 77 6.06 -17.67 -8.34
N GLN A 78 5.94 -18.79 -9.07
CA GLN A 78 5.68 -20.10 -8.49
C GLN A 78 6.87 -20.59 -7.65
N GLU A 79 8.11 -20.46 -8.13
CA GLU A 79 9.32 -20.79 -7.35
C GLU A 79 9.42 -19.98 -6.05
N LYS A 80 9.15 -18.67 -6.11
CA LYS A 80 9.11 -17.83 -4.90
C LYS A 80 7.99 -18.23 -3.95
N LYS A 81 6.83 -18.63 -4.48
CA LYS A 81 5.69 -19.11 -3.69
C LYS A 81 6.04 -20.43 -3.01
N ASP A 82 6.67 -21.36 -3.71
CA ASP A 82 7.04 -22.66 -3.16
C ASP A 82 8.20 -22.54 -2.14
N GLU A 83 9.16 -21.66 -2.37
CA GLU A 83 10.18 -21.30 -1.36
C GLU A 83 9.53 -20.71 -0.10
N PHE A 84 8.54 -19.82 -0.28
CA PHE A 84 7.81 -19.22 0.82
C PHE A 84 6.94 -20.24 1.58
N LEU A 85 6.24 -21.13 0.87
CA LEU A 85 5.43 -22.20 1.46
C LEU A 85 6.30 -23.22 2.18
N ASN A 86 7.50 -23.55 1.67
CA ASN A 86 8.44 -24.41 2.39
C ASN A 86 8.97 -23.74 3.65
N LYS A 87 9.24 -22.43 3.64
CA LYS A 87 9.60 -21.68 4.85
C LYS A 87 8.45 -21.63 5.86
N ILE A 88 7.21 -21.45 5.39
CA ILE A 88 6.01 -21.51 6.24
C ILE A 88 5.83 -22.92 6.82
N ASN A 89 5.89 -23.97 6.01
CA ASN A 89 5.72 -25.35 6.48
C ASN A 89 6.81 -25.75 7.47
N TYR A 90 8.05 -25.28 7.29
CA TYR A 90 9.11 -25.47 8.27
C TYR A 90 8.83 -24.73 9.59
N PHE A 91 8.23 -23.54 9.51
CA PHE A 91 7.87 -22.71 10.66
C PHE A 91 6.64 -23.21 11.42
N PHE A 92 5.70 -23.89 10.75
CA PHE A 92 4.43 -24.35 11.33
C PHE A 92 4.29 -25.87 11.43
N ALA A 93 5.33 -26.65 11.12
CA ALA A 93 5.32 -28.10 11.37
C ALA A 93 5.25 -28.33 12.90
N PRO A 94 4.12 -28.81 13.46
CA PRO A 94 3.92 -28.91 14.91
C PRO A 94 4.84 -29.93 15.60
N ASN A 95 5.63 -30.68 14.83
CA ASN A 95 6.38 -31.84 15.28
C ASN A 95 7.87 -31.56 15.51
N SER A 96 8.34 -30.31 15.34
CA SER A 96 9.76 -29.96 15.56
C SER A 96 10.01 -29.09 16.80
N ILE A 97 8.97 -28.51 17.41
CA ILE A 97 9.11 -27.66 18.60
C ILE A 97 9.25 -28.55 19.83
N ASP A 98 10.27 -28.28 20.65
CA ASP A 98 10.45 -28.95 21.93
C ASP A 98 9.20 -28.82 22.79
N SER A 99 8.78 -29.91 23.44
CA SER A 99 7.53 -29.96 24.20
C SER A 99 7.50 -28.98 25.39
N GLU A 100 8.65 -28.63 25.96
CA GLU A 100 8.77 -27.62 27.01
C GLU A 100 8.65 -26.22 26.44
N CYS A 101 9.29 -25.95 25.29
CA CYS A 101 9.10 -24.68 24.58
C CYS A 101 7.64 -24.47 24.15
N GLN A 102 6.97 -25.52 23.68
CA GLN A 102 5.55 -25.45 23.32
C GLN A 102 4.68 -25.04 24.52
N LYS A 103 4.95 -25.57 25.72
CA LYS A 103 4.22 -25.15 26.94
C LYS A 103 4.40 -23.67 27.24
N ILE A 104 5.61 -23.15 27.11
CA ILE A 104 5.89 -21.72 27.30
C ILE A 104 5.09 -20.91 26.27
N ILE A 105 5.13 -21.30 24.98
CA ILE A 105 4.35 -20.66 23.93
C ILE A 105 2.85 -20.68 24.25
N ASP A 106 2.33 -21.80 24.75
CA ASP A 106 0.92 -21.94 25.14
C ASP A 106 0.56 -21.02 26.31
N GLU A 107 1.44 -20.86 27.30
CA GLU A 107 1.27 -19.90 28.40
C GLU A 107 1.22 -18.45 27.90
N TYR A 108 2.08 -18.07 26.94
CA TYR A 108 1.98 -16.75 26.31
C TYR A 108 0.68 -16.60 25.53
N ASN A 109 0.30 -17.61 24.73
CA ASN A 109 -0.94 -17.57 23.94
C ASN A 109 -2.18 -17.44 24.83
N ALA A 110 -2.17 -18.03 26.03
CA ALA A 110 -3.25 -17.86 27.00
C ALA A 110 -3.42 -16.40 27.46
N CYS A 111 -2.37 -15.58 27.38
CA CYS A 111 -2.42 -14.14 27.67
C CYS A 111 -2.90 -13.28 26.49
N PHE A 112 -3.02 -13.85 25.29
CA PHE A 112 -3.46 -13.17 24.07
C PHE A 112 -4.76 -13.81 23.56
N PRO A 113 -5.93 -13.35 24.06
CA PRO A 113 -7.22 -13.86 23.64
C PRO A 113 -7.54 -13.42 22.20
N GLY A 114 -7.03 -14.18 21.23
CA GLY A 114 -7.36 -14.09 19.81
C GLY A 114 -7.52 -12.66 19.25
N LYS A 115 -8.53 -12.49 18.38
CA LYS A 115 -8.88 -11.18 17.83
C LYS A 115 -9.70 -10.40 18.86
N LEU A 116 -9.23 -9.21 19.24
CA LEU A 116 -10.02 -8.26 20.03
C LEU A 116 -11.25 -7.80 19.24
N THR A 117 -12.43 -7.95 19.84
CA THR A 117 -13.71 -7.46 19.37
C THR A 117 -14.36 -6.64 20.48
N VAL A 118 -15.40 -5.87 20.16
CA VAL A 118 -16.10 -5.05 21.17
C VAL A 118 -16.67 -5.94 22.30
N GLU A 119 -17.14 -7.13 21.96
CA GLU A 119 -17.79 -8.07 22.88
C GLU A 119 -16.81 -8.76 23.82
N ASN A 120 -15.58 -9.04 23.36
CA ASN A 120 -14.58 -9.74 24.16
C ASN A 120 -13.53 -8.79 24.77
N TYR A 121 -13.61 -7.48 24.49
CA TYR A 121 -12.57 -6.51 24.81
C TYR A 121 -12.20 -6.52 26.30
N ASP A 122 -13.20 -6.39 27.17
CA ASP A 122 -12.96 -6.21 28.60
C ASP A 122 -12.40 -7.46 29.24
N LYS A 123 -13.01 -8.63 28.97
CA LYS A 123 -12.48 -9.93 29.40
C LYS A 123 -11.05 -10.18 28.89
N SER A 124 -10.78 -9.73 27.68
CA SER A 124 -9.47 -9.90 27.05
C SER A 124 -8.40 -9.07 27.75
N CYS A 125 -8.72 -7.81 28.04
CA CYS A 125 -7.85 -6.92 28.77
C CYS A 125 -7.68 -7.32 30.24
N GLU A 126 -8.72 -7.85 30.88
CA GLU A 126 -8.62 -8.43 32.23
C GLU A 126 -7.63 -9.60 32.26
N THR A 127 -7.71 -10.51 31.29
CA THR A 127 -6.80 -11.66 31.19
C THR A 127 -5.35 -11.19 30.98
N PHE A 128 -5.14 -10.28 30.04
CA PHE A 128 -3.83 -9.71 29.74
C PHE A 128 -3.20 -8.96 30.92
N ASN A 129 -4.02 -8.23 31.69
CA ASN A 129 -3.57 -7.44 32.84
C ASN A 129 -3.41 -8.25 34.14
N THR A 130 -3.62 -9.57 34.12
CA THR A 130 -3.31 -10.42 35.28
C THR A 130 -1.81 -10.37 35.61
N GLU A 131 -1.47 -10.51 36.90
CA GLU A 131 -0.07 -10.50 37.36
C GLU A 131 0.77 -11.56 36.63
N ASN A 132 0.21 -12.76 36.43
CA ASN A 132 0.88 -13.85 35.72
C ASN A 132 1.21 -13.47 34.27
N CYS A 133 0.25 -12.91 33.53
CA CYS A 133 0.48 -12.49 32.16
C CYS A 133 1.48 -11.35 32.06
N GLN A 134 1.38 -10.33 32.92
CA GLN A 134 2.34 -9.23 32.94
C GLN A 134 3.74 -9.72 33.28
N LYS A 135 3.90 -10.64 34.24
CA LYS A 135 5.20 -11.24 34.58
C LYS A 135 5.78 -12.03 33.41
N LEU A 136 4.96 -12.85 32.75
CA LEU A 136 5.36 -13.65 31.59
C LEU A 136 5.79 -12.74 30.42
N ILE A 137 5.00 -11.73 30.08
CA ILE A 137 5.26 -10.78 29.00
C ILE A 137 6.52 -9.94 29.25
N ASN A 138 6.80 -9.58 30.50
CA ASN A 138 8.02 -8.86 30.88
C ASN A 138 9.26 -9.76 30.91
N THR A 139 9.09 -11.08 30.84
CA THR A 139 10.19 -12.04 30.72
C THR A 139 10.57 -12.18 29.25
N SER A 140 11.85 -11.96 28.91
CA SER A 140 12.31 -12.15 27.53
C SER A 140 12.24 -13.62 27.15
N PHE A 141 11.77 -13.92 25.93
CA PHE A 141 11.82 -15.27 25.37
C PHE A 141 13.24 -15.84 25.32
N ASP A 142 14.26 -14.97 25.17
CA ASP A 142 15.69 -15.32 25.21
C ASP A 142 16.13 -15.98 26.53
N SER A 143 15.35 -15.79 27.61
CA SER A 143 15.67 -16.38 28.91
C SER A 143 15.35 -17.88 28.99
N TYR A 144 14.58 -18.41 28.04
CA TYR A 144 14.23 -19.83 27.98
C TYR A 144 15.16 -20.57 27.02
N ASP A 145 16.15 -21.27 27.58
CA ASP A 145 17.14 -22.03 26.80
C ASP A 145 16.49 -23.01 25.81
N VAL A 146 15.38 -23.64 26.21
CA VAL A 146 14.59 -24.59 25.40
C VAL A 146 13.93 -23.94 24.17
N CYS A 147 13.82 -22.62 24.11
CA CYS A 147 13.21 -21.88 23.01
C CYS A 147 14.20 -21.09 22.15
N LYS A 148 15.52 -21.21 22.38
CA LYS A 148 16.56 -20.39 21.73
C LYS A 148 16.46 -20.36 20.20
N ASP A 149 16.20 -21.50 19.57
CA ASP A 149 16.12 -21.60 18.11
C ASP A 149 14.90 -20.88 17.51
N TYR A 150 13.89 -20.56 18.34
CA TYR A 150 12.64 -19.93 17.94
C TYR A 150 12.52 -18.47 18.34
N VAL A 151 13.43 -17.96 19.18
CA VAL A 151 13.33 -16.61 19.77
C VAL A 151 13.13 -15.56 18.70
N SER A 152 13.97 -15.51 17.67
CA SER A 152 13.93 -14.42 16.68
C SER A 152 12.55 -14.24 16.04
N ALA A 153 11.87 -15.34 15.72
CA ALA A 153 10.57 -15.29 15.08
C ALA A 153 9.41 -15.12 16.07
N LEU A 154 9.50 -15.76 17.25
CA LEU A 154 8.51 -15.60 18.32
C LEU A 154 8.53 -14.19 18.89
N GLN A 155 9.71 -13.64 19.18
CA GLN A 155 9.90 -12.32 19.78
C GLN A 155 9.34 -11.20 18.91
N GLU A 156 9.43 -11.31 17.57
CA GLU A 156 8.81 -10.33 16.68
C GLU A 156 7.28 -10.42 16.70
N SER A 157 6.72 -11.62 16.61
CA SER A 157 5.26 -11.84 16.63
C SER A 157 4.67 -11.43 17.97
N LEU A 158 5.31 -11.82 19.06
CA LEU A 158 4.91 -11.50 20.43
C LEU A 158 5.13 -10.03 20.73
N GLY A 159 6.24 -9.43 20.30
CA GLY A 159 6.48 -8.00 20.48
C GLY A 159 5.35 -7.16 19.87
N PHE A 160 4.86 -7.56 18.69
CA PHE A 160 3.69 -6.94 18.07
C PHE A 160 2.40 -7.18 18.86
N ALA A 161 2.15 -8.41 19.31
CA ALA A 161 0.97 -8.75 20.12
C ALA A 161 0.95 -7.99 21.46
N ILE A 162 2.09 -7.93 22.15
CA ILE A 162 2.32 -7.20 23.39
C ILE A 162 2.10 -5.71 23.18
N ALA A 163 2.66 -5.12 22.11
CA ALA A 163 2.44 -3.72 21.77
C ALA A 163 0.95 -3.44 21.55
N ASN A 164 0.27 -4.27 20.77
CA ASN A 164 -1.16 -4.11 20.50
C ASN A 164 -2.02 -4.20 21.76
N MET A 165 -1.72 -5.17 22.64
CA MET A 165 -2.42 -5.31 23.91
C MET A 165 -2.09 -4.19 24.88
N ASN A 166 -0.85 -3.68 24.94
CA ASN A 166 -0.50 -2.54 25.78
C ASN A 166 -1.25 -1.27 25.34
N VAL A 167 -1.44 -1.03 24.03
CA VAL A 167 -2.28 0.09 23.57
C VAL A 167 -3.76 -0.16 23.87
N SER A 168 -4.25 -1.37 23.63
CA SER A 168 -5.68 -1.69 23.76
C SER A 168 -6.13 -1.82 25.22
N CYS A 169 -5.26 -2.28 26.11
CA CYS A 169 -5.65 -2.64 27.47
C CYS A 169 -5.06 -1.72 28.54
N ALA A 170 -4.47 -0.60 28.13
CA ALA A 170 -3.94 0.38 29.08
C ALA A 170 -5.08 1.03 29.88
N LYS A 171 -4.82 1.16 31.18
CA LYS A 171 -5.68 1.85 32.12
C LYS A 171 -4.91 2.98 32.80
N ASP A 172 -5.63 4.03 33.14
CA ASP A 172 -5.12 5.15 33.90
C ASP A 172 -4.96 4.79 35.38
N GLU A 173 -4.58 5.77 36.20
CA GLU A 173 -4.38 5.64 37.63
C GLU A 173 -5.69 5.33 38.40
N ASN A 174 -6.86 5.57 37.79
CA ASN A 174 -8.17 5.33 38.36
C ASN A 174 -8.77 3.97 37.93
N GLY A 175 -8.07 3.22 37.08
CA GLY A 175 -8.56 1.95 36.53
C GLY A 175 -9.48 2.09 35.31
N GLU A 176 -9.60 3.29 34.76
CA GLU A 176 -10.35 3.59 33.55
C GLU A 176 -9.49 3.38 32.32
N TYR A 177 -10.10 2.96 31.19
CA TYR A 177 -9.34 2.79 29.96
C TYR A 177 -8.76 4.11 29.46
N CYS A 178 -7.50 4.05 29.04
CA CYS A 178 -6.83 5.18 28.43
C CYS A 178 -7.55 5.64 27.15
N PRO A 179 -7.48 6.93 26.78
CA PRO A 179 -8.13 7.43 25.56
C PRO A 179 -7.74 6.63 24.30
N ILE A 180 -6.46 6.24 24.18
CA ILE A 180 -6.00 5.40 23.08
C ILE A 180 -6.58 3.97 23.10
N SER A 181 -6.81 3.41 24.29
CA SER A 181 -7.47 2.12 24.47
C SER A 181 -8.95 2.22 24.09
N GLN A 182 -9.64 3.28 24.53
CA GLN A 182 -11.03 3.54 24.12
C GLN A 182 -11.16 3.72 22.60
N PHE A 183 -10.18 4.38 21.97
CA PHE A 183 -10.07 4.46 20.53
C PHE A 183 -9.90 3.07 19.89
N ALA A 184 -8.98 2.24 20.40
CA ALA A 184 -8.78 0.86 19.92
C ALA A 184 -10.03 -0.02 20.10
N LYS A 185 -10.83 0.20 21.15
CA LYS A 185 -12.10 -0.52 21.37
C LYS A 185 -13.17 -0.15 20.35
N SER A 186 -13.25 1.12 19.97
CA SER A 186 -14.34 1.69 19.18
C SER A 186 -14.07 1.74 17.67
N SER A 187 -12.80 1.80 17.26
CA SER A 187 -12.41 2.08 15.89
C SER A 187 -11.73 0.87 15.24
N SER A 188 -12.48 0.15 14.40
CA SER A 188 -11.89 -0.88 13.52
C SER A 188 -11.27 -0.29 12.25
N THR A 189 -11.52 0.99 11.94
CA THR A 189 -11.12 1.62 10.66
C THR A 189 -10.66 3.07 10.73
N SER A 190 -10.80 3.77 11.87
CA SER A 190 -10.43 5.19 11.96
C SER A 190 -8.92 5.36 12.18
N GLU A 191 -8.37 6.45 11.66
CA GLU A 191 -6.97 6.85 11.93
C GLU A 191 -6.85 7.43 13.33
N LEU A 192 -5.72 7.15 13.99
CA LEU A 192 -5.42 7.69 15.31
C LEU A 192 -5.24 9.22 15.21
N THR A 193 -6.03 9.97 15.97
CA THR A 193 -6.03 11.44 15.92
C THR A 193 -5.09 12.07 16.94
N ASP A 194 -4.57 13.25 16.65
CA ASP A 194 -3.78 14.06 17.59
C ASP A 194 -4.55 14.35 18.88
N GLU A 195 -5.88 14.49 18.82
CA GLU A 195 -6.73 14.67 20.00
C GLU A 195 -6.65 13.46 20.94
N THR A 196 -6.72 12.24 20.40
CA THR A 196 -6.63 11.00 21.19
C THR A 196 -5.25 10.86 21.83
N ILE A 197 -4.19 11.20 21.09
CA ILE A 197 -2.81 11.18 21.59
C ILE A 197 -2.65 12.21 22.73
N ASN A 198 -3.10 13.45 22.51
CA ASN A 198 -3.05 14.51 23.52
C ASN A 198 -3.90 14.18 24.76
N ALA A 199 -5.06 13.55 24.60
CA ALA A 199 -5.86 13.09 25.72
C ALA A 199 -5.11 12.01 26.55
N THR A 200 -4.38 11.13 25.87
CA THR A 200 -3.55 10.08 26.51
C THR A 200 -2.44 10.69 27.38
N CYS A 201 -1.93 11.88 27.06
CA CYS A 201 -0.93 12.61 27.86
C CYS A 201 -1.41 13.02 29.27
N LYS A 202 -2.71 13.03 29.53
CA LYS A 202 -3.27 13.46 30.83
C LYS A 202 -3.04 12.46 31.95
N SER A 203 -2.78 11.20 31.62
CA SER A 203 -2.45 10.14 32.57
C SER A 203 -1.02 9.67 32.34
N LYS A 204 -0.24 9.56 33.41
CA LYS A 204 1.14 9.10 33.35
C LYS A 204 1.17 7.64 32.92
N SER A 205 0.33 6.81 33.55
CA SER A 205 0.16 5.39 33.22
C SER A 205 -0.16 5.20 31.74
N CYS A 206 -1.15 5.94 31.23
CA CYS A 206 -1.55 5.87 29.83
C CYS A 206 -0.43 6.27 28.86
N ARG A 207 0.23 7.39 29.14
CA ARG A 207 1.35 7.87 28.32
C ARG A 207 2.50 6.87 28.30
N ASP A 208 2.90 6.37 29.46
CA ASP A 208 4.06 5.46 29.58
C ASP A 208 3.76 4.11 28.88
N LYS A 209 2.54 3.58 29.01
CA LYS A 209 2.11 2.36 28.29
C LYS A 209 2.02 2.57 26.78
N ALA A 210 1.44 3.69 26.33
CA ALA A 210 1.39 4.03 24.91
C ALA A 210 2.80 4.18 24.33
N LEU A 211 3.69 4.88 25.02
CA LEU A 211 5.08 5.09 24.58
C LEU A 211 5.83 3.76 24.46
N SER A 212 5.69 2.88 25.45
CA SER A 212 6.26 1.54 25.41
C SER A 212 5.75 0.74 24.21
N ALA A 213 4.45 0.81 23.92
CA ALA A 213 3.87 0.07 22.82
C ALA A 213 4.27 0.61 21.44
N PHE A 214 4.25 1.92 21.22
CA PHE A 214 4.70 2.50 19.96
C PHE A 214 6.19 2.32 19.71
N THR A 215 7.01 2.31 20.76
CA THR A 215 8.44 1.97 20.65
C THR A 215 8.61 0.52 20.16
N LEU A 216 7.82 -0.42 20.70
CA LEU A 216 7.82 -1.80 20.22
C LEU A 216 7.34 -1.91 18.77
N PHE A 217 6.27 -1.20 18.39
CA PHE A 217 5.82 -1.15 16.99
C PHE A 217 6.91 -0.63 16.06
N ASN A 218 7.60 0.44 16.43
CA ASN A 218 8.69 1.00 15.64
C ASN A 218 9.81 -0.02 15.44
N ASN A 219 10.25 -0.67 16.53
CA ASN A 219 11.31 -1.69 16.47
C ASN A 219 10.94 -2.89 15.59
N VAL A 220 9.68 -3.32 15.61
CA VAL A 220 9.19 -4.43 14.77
C VAL A 220 9.09 -4.00 13.30
N LEU A 221 8.60 -2.79 13.02
CA LEU A 221 8.42 -2.30 11.64
C LEU A 221 9.76 -2.00 10.95
N LEU A 222 10.74 -1.44 11.66
CA LEU A 222 12.08 -1.18 11.13
C LEU A 222 12.77 -2.47 10.67
N LYS A 223 12.58 -3.58 11.38
CA LYS A 223 13.09 -4.90 10.98
C LYS A 223 12.38 -5.46 9.74
N LYS A 224 11.13 -5.05 9.50
CA LYS A 224 10.25 -5.59 8.47
C LYS A 224 10.07 -4.68 7.26
N SER A 225 11.11 -3.97 6.84
CA SER A 225 11.14 -3.05 5.67
C SER A 225 10.61 -3.61 4.33
N LYS A 226 10.24 -4.90 4.27
CA LYS A 226 9.61 -5.59 3.13
C LYS A 226 8.12 -5.91 3.29
N LEU A 227 7.48 -5.61 4.42
CA LEU A 227 6.04 -5.85 4.59
C LEU A 227 5.19 -4.83 3.82
N ASN A 228 4.06 -5.33 3.32
CA ASN A 228 3.15 -4.62 2.43
C ASN A 228 2.55 -3.39 3.12
N LYS A 229 2.98 -2.18 2.72
CA LYS A 229 2.66 -0.88 3.36
C LYS A 229 1.17 -0.51 3.46
N ARG A 230 0.25 -1.30 2.89
CA ARG A 230 -1.14 -0.89 2.64
C ARG A 230 -2.11 -1.08 3.82
N LYS A 231 -1.70 -1.65 4.96
CA LYS A 231 -2.62 -1.98 6.07
C LYS A 231 -2.15 -1.58 7.47
N TYR A 232 -0.99 -0.97 7.60
CA TYR A 232 -0.41 -0.63 8.89
C TYR A 232 -0.17 0.87 9.00
N ILE A 233 -0.22 1.38 10.23
CA ILE A 233 0.20 2.75 10.58
C ILE A 233 1.60 2.98 9.99
N SER A 234 1.80 4.12 9.32
CA SER A 234 3.08 4.41 8.71
C SER A 234 4.17 4.60 9.78
N GLU A 235 5.43 4.32 9.41
CA GLU A 235 6.58 4.58 10.29
C GLU A 235 6.62 6.04 10.75
N GLU A 236 6.27 6.96 9.86
CA GLU A 236 6.19 8.39 10.15
C GLU A 236 5.11 8.72 11.19
N GLN A 237 3.92 8.12 11.08
CA GLN A 237 2.86 8.26 12.08
C GLN A 237 3.29 7.71 13.44
N ILE A 238 3.97 6.56 13.49
CA ILE A 238 4.47 6.00 14.76
C ILE A 238 5.52 6.93 15.39
N ASN A 239 6.47 7.42 14.60
CA ASN A 239 7.49 8.35 15.09
C ASN A 239 6.87 9.68 15.56
N GLN A 240 5.84 10.18 14.87
CA GLN A 240 5.08 11.35 15.30
C GLN A 240 4.40 11.10 16.65
N VAL A 241 3.74 9.95 16.83
CA VAL A 241 3.10 9.59 18.10
C VAL A 241 4.14 9.51 19.23
N ILE A 242 5.27 8.83 19.00
CA ILE A 242 6.36 8.73 19.97
C ILE A 242 6.90 10.12 20.34
N THR A 243 7.09 10.99 19.35
CA THR A 243 7.58 12.35 19.56
C THR A 243 6.61 13.15 20.42
N THR A 244 5.32 13.11 20.11
CA THR A 244 4.27 13.78 20.88
C THR A 244 4.18 13.26 22.31
N LEU A 245 4.26 11.93 22.51
CA LEU A 245 4.20 11.31 23.84
C LEU A 245 5.42 11.66 24.72
N ASN A 246 6.59 11.87 24.09
CA ASN A 246 7.82 12.27 24.78
C ASN A 246 7.95 13.80 24.99
N ASP A 247 7.12 14.61 24.32
CA ASP A 247 7.20 16.06 24.42
C ASP A 247 6.95 16.54 25.87
N ASP A 248 7.73 17.53 26.31
CA ASP A 248 7.62 18.09 27.67
C ASP A 248 6.21 18.61 27.98
N LYS A 249 5.46 19.09 26.97
CA LYS A 249 4.06 19.52 27.16
C LYS A 249 3.14 18.33 27.42
N CYS A 250 3.38 17.19 26.79
CA CYS A 250 2.64 15.96 27.08
C CYS A 250 2.98 15.49 28.50
N ALA A 251 4.26 15.53 28.87
CA ALA A 251 4.71 15.14 30.20
C ALA A 251 4.19 16.03 31.34
N ALA A 252 4.11 17.33 31.09
CA ALA A 252 3.58 18.29 32.05
C ALA A 252 2.09 18.04 32.36
N GLN A 253 1.31 17.48 31.42
CA GLN A 253 -0.12 17.21 31.63
C GLN A 253 -0.36 16.09 32.63
N ALA A 254 0.46 15.05 32.61
CA ALA A 254 0.35 13.90 33.52
C ALA A 254 0.72 14.24 34.97
N SER A 255 1.44 15.33 35.20
CA SER A 255 2.03 15.61 36.51
C SER A 255 1.01 16.03 37.57
N GLY A 256 -0.26 16.26 37.24
CA GLY A 256 -1.36 16.48 38.20
C GLY A 256 -1.24 17.75 39.04
N ALA A 257 -0.03 18.32 39.15
CA ALA A 257 0.23 19.73 39.12
C ALA A 257 -0.40 20.24 37.82
N THR A 258 -1.72 20.39 37.84
CA THR A 258 -2.28 21.68 37.49
C THR A 258 -1.25 22.67 38.00
N THR A 259 -0.54 23.33 37.09
CA THR A 259 -0.12 24.68 37.38
C THR A 259 -1.40 25.30 37.90
N ILE A 260 -1.60 25.25 39.22
CA ILE A 260 -2.36 26.22 39.96
C ILE A 260 -1.68 27.44 39.41
N LYS A 261 -2.31 28.08 38.42
CA LYS A 261 -2.01 29.45 38.12
C LYS A 261 -2.30 30.06 39.47
N ILE A 262 -1.26 30.16 40.29
CA ILE A 262 -1.20 30.99 41.46
C ILE A 262 -1.41 32.33 40.79
N GLY A 263 -2.69 32.67 40.61
CA GLY A 263 -3.09 33.89 39.97
C GLY A 263 -2.39 34.96 40.77
N LYS A 264 -1.97 36.04 40.10
CA LYS A 264 -1.32 37.15 40.79
C LYS A 264 -2.06 37.54 42.08
N THR A 265 -3.37 37.32 42.14
CA THR A 265 -4.24 37.38 43.32
C THR A 265 -3.72 36.66 44.57
N LEU A 266 -3.21 35.43 44.47
CA LEU A 266 -2.74 34.65 45.63
C LEU A 266 -1.35 35.12 46.11
N LEU A 267 -0.52 35.63 45.19
CA LEU A 267 0.71 36.37 45.54
C LEU A 267 0.37 37.73 46.18
N PHE A 268 -0.69 38.40 45.72
CA PHE A 268 -1.17 39.66 46.30
C PHE A 268 -1.74 39.48 47.71
N THR A 269 -2.50 38.41 47.97
CA THR A 269 -3.02 38.14 49.33
C THR A 269 -1.92 37.74 50.31
N LEU A 270 -0.95 36.93 49.89
CA LEU A 270 0.24 36.65 50.70
C LEU A 270 1.06 37.92 50.97
N GLY A 271 1.25 38.77 49.96
CA GLY A 271 1.94 40.05 50.12
C GLY A 271 1.25 41.01 51.10
N LEU A 272 -0.08 41.09 51.07
CA LEU A 272 -0.84 41.88 52.05
C LEU A 272 -0.76 41.31 53.47
N PHE A 273 -0.74 39.99 53.61
CA PHE A 273 -0.62 39.34 54.92
C PHE A 273 0.73 39.64 55.59
N PHE A 274 1.83 39.63 54.82
CA PHE A 274 3.16 40.01 55.31
C PHE A 274 3.34 41.53 55.50
N TYR A 275 2.50 42.36 54.88
CA TYR A 275 2.54 43.81 55.09
C TYR A 275 1.87 44.24 56.40
N TYR A 276 0.91 43.46 56.91
CA TYR A 276 0.18 43.75 58.15
C TYR A 276 0.78 43.11 59.41
N LEU A 277 1.78 42.24 59.25
CA LEU A 277 2.53 41.58 60.32
C LEU A 277 3.82 42.36 60.62
#